data_AF-J0J8E4-F1
#
_entry.id   AF-J0J8E4-F1
#
_cell.length_a   1.000
_cell.length_b   1.000
_cell.length_c   1.000
_cell.angle_alpha   90.00
_cell.angle_beta   90.00
_cell.angle_gamma   90.00
#
_symmetry.space_group_name_H-M   'P 1'
#
loop_
_entity.id
_entity.type
_entity.pdbx_description
1 polymer ?
#
loop_
_entity_poly.entity_id
_entity_poly.type
_entity_poly.pdbx_seq_one_letter_code
_entity_poly.pdbx_strand_id
1 'polypeptide(L)'
;MCIIFDADKKESQESDAGFDNKLKYIREKFKEKRIDFPREQIFLFPNNKDDGDLETLLLKIANHKEFINCFEGYLDCIKKTEHYKPIKNIRKNKWYAYLEALGLEYLYTKKNIFDNIGGKVKNEYEEDYEKLKKAIKFESELLIPLKDFLGQFAENNQKTNPKIF
;
A
#
# COMPACT_ATOMS: atom_id res chain seq x y z
N MET A 1 1.67 19.81 1.25
CA MET A 1 0.59 18.85 0.89
C MET A 1 1.11 17.90 -0.18
N CYS A 2 0.88 16.60 -0.04
CA CYS A 2 1.26 15.56 -1.01
C CYS A 2 0.08 14.60 -1.21
N ILE A 3 0.09 13.84 -2.29
CA ILE A 3 -0.95 12.86 -2.62
C ILE A 3 -0.29 11.54 -2.98
N ILE A 4 -0.85 10.44 -2.49
CA ILE A 4 -0.35 9.08 -2.70
C ILE A 4 -1.51 8.23 -3.19
N PHE A 5 -1.32 7.52 -4.29
CA PHE A 5 -2.31 6.60 -4.85
C PHE A 5 -1.66 5.28 -5.28
N ASP A 6 -2.47 4.25 -5.50
CA ASP A 6 -2.04 3.06 -6.20
C ASP A 6 -1.95 3.34 -7.71
N ALA A 7 -0.91 2.82 -8.39
CA ALA A 7 -0.87 2.81 -9.84
C ALA A 7 -1.87 1.79 -10.43
N ASP A 8 -2.29 0.82 -9.61
CA ASP A 8 -3.02 -0.38 -9.99
C ASP A 8 -2.32 -1.21 -11.07
N LYS A 9 -2.66 -2.50 -11.14
CA LYS A 9 -2.27 -3.32 -12.28
C LYS A 9 -3.42 -3.34 -13.27
N LYS A 10 -3.13 -3.48 -14.56
CA LYS A 10 -4.16 -3.65 -15.61
C LYS A 10 -5.17 -4.76 -15.30
N GLU A 11 -4.78 -5.76 -14.50
CA GLU A 11 -5.65 -6.82 -13.98
C GLU A 11 -6.81 -6.31 -13.11
N SER A 12 -6.74 -5.10 -12.54
CA SER A 12 -7.83 -4.48 -11.78
C SER A 12 -9.04 -4.14 -12.65
N GLN A 13 -8.87 -4.13 -13.99
CA GLN A 13 -9.87 -3.71 -14.98
C GLN A 13 -10.35 -2.26 -14.81
N GLU A 14 -9.65 -1.46 -13.99
CA GLU A 14 -9.88 -0.02 -13.94
C GLU A 14 -9.38 0.63 -15.23
N SER A 15 -10.14 1.59 -15.74
CA SER A 15 -9.83 2.26 -17.01
C SER A 15 -8.54 3.08 -16.96
N ASP A 16 -8.11 3.47 -15.75
CA ASP A 16 -6.88 4.20 -15.47
C ASP A 16 -5.80 3.32 -14.82
N ALA A 17 -5.94 2.00 -14.86
CA ALA A 17 -4.95 1.09 -14.30
C ALA A 17 -3.59 1.15 -15.02
N GLY A 18 -2.52 1.05 -14.23
CA GLY A 18 -1.13 1.18 -14.64
C GLY A 18 -0.59 2.58 -14.38
N PHE A 19 0.72 2.67 -14.12
CA PHE A 19 1.39 3.89 -13.67
C PHE A 19 1.15 5.08 -14.60
N ASP A 20 1.40 4.91 -15.89
CA ASP A 20 1.25 5.97 -16.88
C ASP A 20 -0.21 6.44 -17.02
N ASN A 21 -1.15 5.49 -17.00
CA ASN A 21 -2.57 5.78 -17.13
C ASN A 21 -3.11 6.50 -15.90
N LYS A 22 -2.79 6.01 -14.71
CA LYS A 22 -3.20 6.62 -13.44
C LYS A 22 -2.63 8.01 -13.29
N LEU A 23 -1.35 8.19 -13.63
CA LEU A 23 -0.72 9.51 -13.61
C LEU A 23 -1.40 10.48 -14.57
N LYS A 24 -1.66 10.04 -15.81
CA LYS A 24 -2.39 10.85 -16.79
C LYS A 24 -3.77 11.24 -16.28
N TYR A 25 -4.53 10.27 -15.77
CA TYR A 25 -5.87 10.49 -15.22
C TYR A 25 -5.86 11.53 -14.09
N ILE A 26 -4.97 11.38 -13.10
CA ILE A 26 -4.84 12.32 -11.99
C ILE A 26 -4.53 13.73 -12.49
N ARG A 27 -3.59 13.87 -13.44
CA ARG A 27 -3.24 15.17 -14.03
C ARG A 27 -4.39 15.80 -14.81
N GLU A 28 -5.14 15.02 -15.56
CA GLU A 28 -6.33 15.48 -16.26
C GLU A 28 -7.40 15.96 -15.28
N LYS A 29 -7.62 15.25 -14.18
CA LYS A 29 -8.56 15.67 -13.11
C LYS A 29 -8.14 16.95 -12.40
N PHE A 30 -6.86 17.16 -12.14
CA PHE A 30 -6.39 18.44 -11.62
C PHE A 30 -6.59 19.58 -12.61
N LYS A 31 -6.29 19.34 -13.89
CA LYS A 31 -6.50 20.32 -14.96
C LYS A 31 -7.97 20.69 -15.13
N GLU A 32 -8.88 19.72 -15.15
CA GLU A 32 -10.34 19.94 -15.19
C GLU A 32 -10.80 20.84 -14.04
N LYS A 33 -10.24 20.63 -12.84
CA LYS A 33 -10.55 21.41 -11.64
C LYS A 33 -9.78 22.74 -11.54
N ARG A 34 -8.95 23.07 -12.53
CA ARG A 34 -8.06 24.26 -12.53
C ARG A 34 -7.15 24.31 -11.30
N ILE A 35 -6.74 23.15 -10.81
CA ILE A 35 -5.76 23.01 -9.72
C ILE A 35 -4.41 22.78 -10.37
N ASP A 36 -3.44 23.65 -10.08
CA ASP A 36 -2.05 23.40 -10.42
C ASP A 36 -1.41 22.56 -9.32
N PHE A 37 -1.27 21.25 -9.56
CA PHE A 37 -0.71 20.30 -8.61
C PHE A 37 0.60 19.72 -9.18
N PRO A 38 1.77 20.01 -8.57
CA PRO A 38 3.06 19.59 -9.07
C PRO A 38 3.18 18.06 -9.17
N ARG A 39 3.87 17.56 -10.21
CA ARG A 39 4.10 16.12 -10.40
C ARG A 39 4.90 15.54 -9.24
N GLU A 40 5.81 16.33 -8.68
CA GLU A 40 6.71 16.00 -7.59
C GLU A 40 5.95 15.80 -6.28
N GLN A 41 4.69 16.27 -6.18
CA GLN A 41 3.81 16.08 -5.03
C GLN A 41 2.88 14.85 -5.17
N ILE A 42 3.02 14.08 -6.25
CA ILE A 42 2.26 12.85 -6.52
C ILE A 42 3.19 11.64 -6.40
N PHE A 43 2.83 10.69 -5.56
CA PHE A 43 3.47 9.37 -5.50
C PHE A 43 2.48 8.29 -5.94
N LEU A 44 2.93 7.38 -6.80
CA LEU A 44 2.15 6.19 -7.16
C LEU A 44 2.83 4.94 -6.62
N PHE A 45 2.12 4.12 -5.86
CA PHE A 45 2.63 2.81 -5.47
C PHE A 45 2.88 1.91 -6.70
N PRO A 46 3.84 0.97 -6.61
CA PRO A 46 4.59 0.61 -5.40
C PRO A 46 5.86 1.46 -5.16
N ASN A 47 6.37 2.16 -6.18
CA ASN A 47 7.69 2.79 -6.15
C ASN A 47 7.82 4.06 -7.03
N ASN A 48 6.69 4.66 -7.40
CA ASN A 48 6.58 5.82 -8.29
C ASN A 48 7.15 5.61 -9.70
N LYS A 49 7.11 4.38 -10.19
CA LYS A 49 7.56 4.01 -11.54
C LYS A 49 6.80 2.84 -12.14
N ASP A 50 6.59 1.79 -11.36
CA ASP A 50 6.03 0.53 -11.86
C ASP A 50 4.52 0.44 -11.59
N ASP A 51 3.85 -0.45 -12.32
CA ASP A 51 2.46 -0.84 -12.05
C ASP A 51 2.36 -1.61 -10.73
N GLY A 52 1.38 -1.26 -9.90
CA GLY A 52 1.16 -1.92 -8.62
C GLY A 52 0.38 -1.10 -7.61
N ASP A 53 0.32 -1.65 -6.41
CA ASP A 53 -0.39 -1.09 -5.27
C ASP A 53 0.47 -1.21 -4.00
N LEU A 54 -0.02 -0.67 -2.90
CA LEU A 54 0.60 -0.82 -1.58
C LEU A 54 0.89 -2.29 -1.25
N GLU A 55 -0.06 -3.20 -1.46
CA GLU A 55 0.14 -4.63 -1.19
C GLU A 55 1.29 -5.22 -2.04
N THR A 56 1.49 -4.75 -3.28
CA THR A 56 2.63 -5.15 -4.12
C THR A 56 3.97 -4.80 -3.45
N LEU A 57 4.07 -3.63 -2.82
CA LEU A 57 5.26 -3.24 -2.06
C LEU A 57 5.39 -4.08 -0.78
N LEU A 58 4.32 -4.16 0.02
CA LEU A 58 4.30 -4.87 1.31
C LEU A 58 4.68 -6.35 1.16
N LEU A 59 4.12 -7.05 0.18
CA LEU A 59 4.45 -8.45 -0.11
C LEU A 59 5.92 -8.63 -0.52
N LYS A 60 6.55 -7.64 -1.17
CA LYS A 60 7.99 -7.69 -1.51
C LYS A 60 8.87 -7.53 -0.27
N ILE A 61 8.48 -6.72 0.70
CA ILE A 61 9.28 -6.46 1.92
C ILE A 61 8.89 -7.32 3.13
N ALA A 62 7.87 -8.18 3.00
CA ALA A 62 7.51 -9.17 4.01
C ALA A 62 8.65 -10.19 4.26
N ASN A 63 8.91 -10.52 5.53
CA ASN A 63 9.97 -11.47 5.92
C ASN A 63 9.56 -12.94 5.74
N HIS A 64 8.31 -13.29 6.05
CA HIS A 64 7.83 -14.68 6.04
C HIS A 64 7.31 -15.10 4.65
N LYS A 65 8.20 -15.24 3.67
CA LYS A 65 7.83 -15.61 2.29
C LYS A 65 7.11 -16.95 2.20
N GLU A 66 7.33 -17.84 3.16
CA GLU A 66 6.64 -19.12 3.30
C GLU A 66 5.11 -18.95 3.34
N PHE A 67 4.58 -17.96 4.06
CA PHE A 67 3.13 -17.72 4.14
C PHE A 67 2.56 -17.21 2.82
N ILE A 68 3.33 -16.38 2.11
CA ILE A 68 2.97 -15.90 0.78
C ILE A 68 2.89 -17.08 -0.19
N ASN A 69 3.87 -17.97 -0.16
CA ASN A 69 3.90 -19.17 -1.00
C ASN A 69 2.75 -20.14 -0.69
N CYS A 70 2.40 -20.32 0.60
CA CYS A 70 1.22 -21.09 0.99
C CYS A 70 -0.06 -20.52 0.39
N PHE A 71 -0.21 -19.20 0.34
CA PHE A 71 -1.37 -18.58 -0.30
C PHE A 71 -1.42 -18.83 -1.80
N GLU A 72 -0.28 -18.85 -2.51
CA GLU A 72 -0.27 -19.24 -3.93
C GLU A 72 -0.74 -20.69 -4.12
N GLY A 73 -0.30 -21.61 -3.25
CA GLY A 73 -0.76 -23.00 -3.24
C GLY A 73 -2.27 -23.11 -3.00
N TYR A 74 -2.82 -22.28 -2.11
CA TYR A 74 -4.26 -22.15 -1.90
C TYR A 74 -4.99 -21.69 -3.18
N LEU A 75 -4.49 -20.65 -3.86
CA LEU A 75 -5.08 -20.19 -5.13
C LEU A 75 -5.07 -21.29 -6.19
N ASP A 76 -3.98 -22.02 -6.31
CA ASP A 76 -3.84 -23.10 -7.28
C ASP A 76 -4.74 -24.31 -6.94
N CYS A 77 -4.99 -24.55 -5.65
CA CYS A 77 -5.95 -25.54 -5.20
C CYS A 77 -7.37 -25.15 -5.63
N ILE A 78 -7.81 -23.92 -5.34
CA ILE A 78 -9.18 -23.47 -5.66
C ILE A 78 -9.40 -23.45 -7.17
N LYS A 79 -8.44 -22.98 -7.97
CA LYS A 79 -8.56 -22.94 -9.44
C LYS A 79 -8.85 -24.31 -10.07
N LYS A 80 -8.51 -25.41 -9.40
CA LYS A 80 -8.77 -26.78 -9.86
C LYS A 80 -10.17 -27.29 -9.50
N THR A 81 -10.96 -26.52 -8.75
CA THR A 81 -12.32 -26.91 -8.32
C THR A 81 -13.37 -26.54 -9.36
N GLU A 82 -14.41 -27.36 -9.52
CA GLU A 82 -15.45 -27.21 -10.55
C GLU A 82 -16.29 -25.93 -10.40
N HIS A 83 -16.45 -25.44 -9.17
CA HIS A 83 -17.27 -24.25 -8.87
C HIS A 83 -16.46 -22.96 -8.74
N TYR A 84 -15.22 -22.95 -9.24
CA TYR A 84 -14.35 -21.79 -9.14
C TYR A 84 -14.94 -20.57 -9.85
N LYS A 85 -15.03 -19.46 -9.11
CA LYS A 85 -15.23 -18.13 -9.67
C LYS A 85 -13.94 -17.34 -9.49
N PRO A 86 -13.56 -16.46 -10.45
CA PRO A 86 -12.39 -15.61 -10.31
C PRO A 86 -12.38 -14.88 -8.95
N ILE A 87 -11.33 -15.10 -8.16
CA ILE A 87 -11.16 -14.43 -6.88
C ILE A 87 -10.86 -12.96 -7.16
N LYS A 88 -11.67 -12.07 -6.58
CA LYS A 88 -11.43 -10.63 -6.63
C LYS A 88 -10.42 -10.24 -5.54
N ASN A 89 -9.69 -9.15 -5.76
CA ASN A 89 -8.78 -8.57 -4.76
C ASN A 89 -7.70 -9.53 -4.22
N ILE A 90 -7.16 -10.41 -5.09
CA ILE A 90 -6.20 -11.45 -4.69
C ILE A 90 -5.04 -10.89 -3.87
N ARG A 91 -4.48 -9.72 -4.24
CA ARG A 91 -3.38 -9.09 -3.49
C ARG A 91 -3.78 -8.67 -2.08
N LYS A 92 -4.96 -8.06 -1.91
CA LYS A 92 -5.50 -7.70 -0.59
C LYS A 92 -5.77 -8.94 0.26
N ASN A 93 -6.37 -9.97 -0.33
CA ASN A 93 -6.62 -11.24 0.38
C ASN A 93 -5.31 -11.93 0.79
N LYS A 94 -4.29 -11.89 -0.09
CA LYS A 94 -2.97 -12.45 0.19
C LYS A 94 -2.27 -11.71 1.32
N TRP A 95 -2.34 -10.38 1.32
CA TRP A 95 -1.80 -9.57 2.41
C TRP A 95 -2.55 -9.80 3.72
N TYR A 96 -3.88 -9.88 3.68
CA TYR A 96 -4.70 -10.24 4.83
C TYR A 96 -4.32 -11.60 5.41
N ALA A 97 -4.22 -12.64 4.57
CA ALA A 97 -3.81 -13.97 5.00
C ALA A 97 -2.38 -14.01 5.58
N TYR A 98 -1.46 -13.19 5.03
CA TYR A 98 -0.13 -13.03 5.59
C TYR A 98 -0.17 -12.48 7.02
N LEU A 99 -1.01 -11.47 7.28
CA LEU A 99 -1.18 -10.91 8.61
C LEU A 99 -1.93 -11.85 9.55
N GLU A 100 -2.94 -12.57 9.05
CA GLU A 100 -3.69 -13.57 9.81
C GLU A 100 -2.80 -14.72 10.29
N ALA A 101 -1.88 -15.19 9.46
CA ALA A 101 -0.88 -16.19 9.84
C ALA A 101 0.05 -15.73 10.99
N LEU A 102 0.12 -14.43 11.23
CA LEU A 102 0.91 -13.80 12.30
C LEU A 102 0.06 -13.35 13.50
N GLY A 103 -1.27 -13.52 13.44
CA GLY A 103 -2.20 -12.96 14.43
C GLY A 103 -2.28 -11.44 14.41
N LEU A 104 -2.06 -10.82 13.25
CA LEU A 104 -1.99 -9.37 13.03
C LEU A 104 -3.09 -8.85 12.10
N GLU A 105 -4.05 -9.68 11.70
CA GLU A 105 -5.13 -9.35 10.77
C GLU A 105 -5.98 -8.17 11.25
N TYR A 106 -6.07 -7.99 12.56
CA TYR A 106 -6.79 -6.87 13.15
C TYR A 106 -6.14 -5.52 12.82
N LEU A 107 -4.81 -5.45 12.60
CA LEU A 107 -4.10 -4.23 12.21
C LEU A 107 -4.52 -3.77 10.79
N TYR A 108 -4.95 -4.70 9.94
CA TYR A 108 -5.46 -4.38 8.61
C TYR A 108 -6.91 -3.90 8.63
N THR A 109 -7.70 -4.35 9.62
CA THR A 109 -9.15 -4.05 9.70
C THR A 109 -9.47 -2.86 10.62
N LYS A 110 -8.60 -2.54 11.59
CA LYS A 110 -8.79 -1.40 12.51
C LYS A 110 -8.27 -0.10 11.89
N LYS A 111 -9.08 0.95 12.02
CA LYS A 111 -8.82 2.23 11.32
C LYS A 111 -7.82 3.18 11.97
N ASN A 112 -7.36 2.98 13.21
CA ASN A 112 -6.47 3.95 13.88
C ASN A 112 -5.63 3.31 14.99
N ILE A 113 -4.47 2.75 14.64
CA ILE A 113 -3.50 2.21 15.61
C ILE A 113 -2.58 3.29 16.20
N PHE A 114 -2.52 4.46 15.55
CA PHE A 114 -1.78 5.63 16.01
C PHE A 114 -2.69 6.61 16.75
N ASP A 115 -2.12 7.37 17.68
CA ASP A 115 -2.78 8.49 18.33
C ASP A 115 -2.88 9.72 17.41
N ASN A 116 -3.84 10.60 17.69
CA ASN A 116 -4.09 11.80 16.89
C ASN A 116 -3.17 12.98 17.27
N ILE A 117 -2.32 12.82 18.30
CA ILE A 117 -1.61 13.94 18.95
C ILE A 117 -0.12 13.93 18.56
N GLY A 118 0.50 12.75 18.50
CA GLY A 118 1.93 12.59 18.20
C GLY A 118 2.23 11.54 17.13
N GLY A 119 1.20 10.89 16.57
CA GLY A 119 1.39 9.76 15.65
C GLY A 119 2.04 8.56 16.33
N LYS A 120 1.98 8.47 17.67
CA LYS A 120 2.54 7.34 18.42
C LYS A 120 1.58 6.16 18.35
N VAL A 121 2.12 4.95 18.36
CA VAL A 121 1.29 3.74 18.48
C VAL A 121 0.58 3.77 19.82
N LYS A 122 -0.73 3.50 19.83
CA LYS A 122 -1.49 3.40 21.07
C LYS A 122 -1.00 2.19 21.87
N ASN A 123 -0.91 2.33 23.20
CA ASN A 123 -0.38 1.29 24.09
C ASN A 123 -1.04 -0.09 23.87
N GLU A 124 -2.34 -0.12 23.56
CA GLU A 124 -3.08 -1.37 23.28
C GLU A 124 -2.60 -2.14 22.03
N TYR A 125 -1.82 -1.50 21.15
CA TYR A 125 -1.28 -2.08 19.92
C TYR A 125 0.26 -2.14 19.89
N GLU A 126 0.94 -1.78 20.98
CA GLU A 126 2.40 -1.69 21.00
C GLU A 126 3.06 -3.05 20.72
N GLU A 127 2.59 -4.11 21.38
CA GLU A 127 3.11 -5.47 21.19
C GLU A 127 2.96 -5.95 19.74
N ASP A 128 1.80 -5.74 19.15
CA ASP A 128 1.52 -6.22 17.80
C ASP A 128 2.19 -5.34 16.74
N TYR A 129 2.41 -4.06 17.03
CA TYR A 129 3.26 -3.22 16.20
C TYR A 129 4.73 -3.67 16.24
N GLU A 130 5.24 -4.12 17.39
CA GLU A 130 6.56 -4.74 17.48
C GLU A 130 6.64 -6.06 16.67
N LYS A 131 5.59 -6.90 16.71
CA LYS A 131 5.48 -8.08 15.85
C LYS A 131 5.46 -7.70 14.37
N LEU A 132 4.69 -6.67 14.00
CA LEU A 132 4.63 -6.18 12.62
C LEU A 132 6.00 -5.70 12.12
N LYS A 133 6.76 -4.96 12.94
CA LYS A 133 8.13 -4.52 12.62
C LYS A 133 9.10 -5.69 12.41
N LYS A 134 8.88 -6.83 13.07
CA LYS A 134 9.64 -8.06 12.83
C LYS A 134 9.17 -8.80 11.58
N ALA A 135 7.90 -8.68 11.21
CA ALA A 135 7.33 -9.32 10.03
C ALA A 135 7.58 -8.56 8.72
N ILE A 136 7.89 -7.26 8.78
CA ILE A 136 8.08 -6.39 7.62
C ILE A 136 9.48 -5.75 7.66
N LYS A 137 10.24 -5.88 6.56
CA LYS A 137 11.55 -5.25 6.41
C LYS A 137 11.43 -3.77 6.06
N PHE A 138 11.10 -2.93 7.04
CA PHE A 138 10.99 -1.47 6.88
C PHE A 138 12.32 -0.77 6.49
N GLU A 139 13.45 -1.45 6.63
CA GLU A 139 14.76 -1.00 6.15
C GLU A 139 15.13 -1.53 4.75
N SER A 140 14.16 -2.08 4.02
CA SER A 140 14.36 -2.47 2.63
C SER A 140 14.64 -1.26 1.75
N GLU A 141 15.61 -1.39 0.84
CA GLU A 141 15.89 -0.40 -0.21
C GLU A 141 14.69 -0.13 -1.13
N LEU A 142 13.75 -1.08 -1.20
CA LEU A 142 12.48 -0.90 -1.94
C LEU A 142 11.61 0.24 -1.38
N LEU A 143 11.86 0.68 -0.14
CA LEU A 143 11.17 1.82 0.46
C LEU A 143 11.86 3.16 0.19
N ILE A 144 13.07 3.18 -0.39
CA ILE A 144 13.81 4.42 -0.69
C ILE A 144 12.95 5.42 -1.48
N PRO A 145 12.26 5.04 -2.57
CA PRO A 145 11.44 5.99 -3.32
C PRO A 145 10.36 6.68 -2.48
N LEU A 146 9.73 5.93 -1.57
CA LEU A 146 8.71 6.47 -0.66
C LEU A 146 9.34 7.33 0.43
N LYS A 147 10.48 6.90 1.00
CA LYS A 147 11.23 7.67 2.02
C LYS A 147 11.71 9.01 1.43
N ASP A 148 12.27 9.00 0.23
CA ASP A 148 12.75 10.19 -0.47
C ASP A 148 11.60 11.14 -0.80
N PHE A 149 10.46 10.61 -1.27
CA PHE A 149 9.26 11.40 -1.53
C PHE A 149 8.73 12.08 -0.26
N LEU A 150 8.59 11.32 0.83
CA LEU A 150 8.09 11.86 2.10
C LEU A 150 9.07 12.81 2.77
N GLY A 151 10.38 12.57 2.64
CA GLY A 151 11.45 13.40 3.20
C GLY A 151 11.37 14.86 2.74
N GLN A 152 11.02 15.08 1.47
CA GLN A 152 10.80 16.42 0.90
C GLN A 152 9.70 17.21 1.63
N PHE A 153 8.77 16.55 2.31
CA PHE A 153 7.70 17.20 3.08
C PHE A 153 7.99 17.27 4.58
N ALA A 154 8.82 16.37 5.11
CA ALA A 154 9.23 16.38 6.51
C ALA A 154 10.22 17.53 6.83
N GLU A 155 11.07 17.90 5.88
CA GLU A 155 12.01 19.02 6.04
C GLU A 155 11.31 20.39 5.92
N ASN A 156 10.11 20.42 5.34
CA ASN A 156 9.27 21.61 5.16
C ASN A 156 8.35 21.86 6.37
N ASN A 157 8.92 22.28 7.51
CA ASN A 157 8.21 22.72 8.72
C ASN A 157 7.38 24.03 8.55
N GLN A 158 6.72 24.25 7.39
CA GLN A 158 5.74 25.32 7.23
C GLN A 158 4.49 24.85 6.45
N LYS A 159 3.41 24.65 7.21
CA LYS A 159 1.99 24.78 6.82
C LYS A 159 1.53 23.89 5.65
N THR A 160 1.15 22.65 5.94
CA THR A 160 -0.15 22.07 5.56
C THR A 160 -0.18 20.59 5.94
N ASN A 161 -1.10 20.21 6.83
CA ASN A 161 -1.37 18.82 7.18
C ASN A 161 -1.59 17.97 5.90
N PRO A 162 -0.82 16.91 5.65
CA PRO A 162 -1.11 15.98 4.58
C PRO A 162 -2.45 15.29 4.89
N LYS A 163 -3.42 15.43 3.99
CA LYS A 163 -4.64 14.61 4.00
C LYS A 163 -4.35 13.36 3.17
N ILE A 164 -4.25 12.22 3.85
CA ILE A 164 -4.26 10.91 3.21
C ILE A 164 -5.73 10.63 2.86
N PHE A 165 -6.04 10.43 1.58
CA PHE A 165 -7.36 10.05 1.08
C PHE A 165 -7.36 8.58 0.65
#